data_AF-A0A7Y3D9Z1-F1
#
_entry.id   AF-A0A7Y3D9Z1-F1
#
_cell.length_a   1.000
_cell.length_b   1.000
_cell.length_c   1.000
_cell.angle_alpha   90.00
_cell.angle_beta   90.00
_cell.angle_gamma   90.00
#
_symmetry.space_group_name_H-M   'P 1'
#
loop_
_entity.id
_entity.type
_entity.pdbx_description
1 polymer ?
#
loop_
_entity_poly.entity_id
_entity_poly.type
_entity_poly.pdbx_seq_one_letter_code
_entity_poly.pdbx_strand_id
1 'polypeptide(L)'
;MFSRTAGQSLGRFRKTAWLLCLLSLGIVSGKCVGGAPPTVSLTLNNVSDDLKSLMVVPTSGFVINATFTSGADPIDPASITLLHQRWGGGPQQELDVLTADANGAVGVLPAALALEEGTHTFAVTVQDTQGRLAAAVLDFAVREIEDPAPIAVNQFFFFDFSVDRDGDTEPDFPNDLQLFGLGSPVDPVASASIETAVREATLGRIREAYWSQPTSGLASDPIAVGIFDFDPGAPTIWDTTRICVGGEDPSGGITIGNILIDPNNGNRTSVECGSLPPTGIFPAELLYYGGEAAFQTVFDPLMTSRGGTPVGEHALDAIVLDPGFDYESGSAAEQARHDDVFAAVTAFGDALGSIAAHEAGHALGLVPPAAPGVGLHGGQAGAAFSHAVQSNGSTPADTHMMNAGNSFSFAELAGLEGEPLPAFRPLSYAYLRDRTLTDSKITQLLMPPSLTSVVPDVIDASTVQVTLTGADFVGVPAIQLVSESWVYSTPGESIVDPNTVTFWVVQSQLLPGLYDLVYTAADGQVATLVDAITVE
;
A
#
# COMPACT_ATOMS: atom_id res chain seq x y z
N MET A 1 43.74 24.13 -19.20
CA MET A 1 43.96 23.49 -17.89
C MET A 1 42.69 22.72 -17.56
N PHE A 2 42.83 21.39 -17.52
CA PHE A 2 41.89 20.31 -17.17
C PHE A 2 40.51 20.21 -17.82
N SER A 3 40.51 19.36 -18.86
CA SER A 3 39.47 18.46 -19.33
C SER A 3 38.91 17.54 -18.23
N ARG A 4 37.60 17.22 -18.29
CA ARG A 4 37.06 15.89 -18.01
C ARG A 4 35.92 15.55 -18.98
N THR A 5 36.12 14.45 -19.68
CA THR A 5 35.27 13.74 -20.64
C THR A 5 34.50 12.61 -19.95
N ALA A 6 33.34 12.25 -20.52
CA ALA A 6 32.65 10.93 -20.51
C ALA A 6 32.27 10.31 -19.13
N GLY A 7 31.18 9.59 -18.95
CA GLY A 7 30.14 9.10 -19.85
C GLY A 7 29.27 8.13 -19.03
N GLN A 8 27.97 8.33 -19.01
CA GLN A 8 26.99 7.35 -18.52
C GLN A 8 25.66 7.63 -19.22
N SER A 9 25.34 6.84 -20.24
CA SER A 9 24.00 6.71 -20.82
C SER A 9 24.09 5.77 -22.01
N LEU A 10 24.06 4.44 -21.78
CA LEU A 10 23.82 3.46 -22.85
C LEU A 10 23.30 2.09 -22.35
N GLY A 11 22.90 1.96 -21.07
CA GLY A 11 22.42 0.70 -20.49
C GLY A 11 20.92 0.40 -20.67
N ARG A 12 20.07 1.38 -20.99
CA ARG A 12 18.60 1.21 -20.99
C ARG A 12 17.99 0.67 -22.29
N PHE A 13 18.73 0.58 -23.40
CA PHE A 13 18.18 0.23 -24.72
C PHE A 13 18.19 -1.27 -25.07
N ARG A 14 18.78 -2.15 -24.25
CA ARG A 14 18.87 -3.59 -24.58
C ARG A 14 17.73 -4.45 -24.03
N LYS A 15 16.95 -3.96 -23.04
CA LYS A 15 15.93 -4.75 -22.33
C LYS A 15 14.66 -5.03 -23.16
N THR A 16 14.23 -4.09 -24.00
CA THR A 16 13.02 -4.26 -24.83
C THR A 16 13.26 -5.12 -26.07
N ALA A 17 14.50 -5.17 -26.59
CA ALA A 17 14.78 -5.78 -27.89
C ALA A 17 14.73 -7.32 -27.89
N TRP A 18 15.11 -7.98 -26.80
CA TRP A 18 15.12 -9.45 -26.74
C TRP A 18 13.73 -10.07 -26.56
N LEU A 19 12.86 -9.43 -25.76
CA LEU A 19 11.48 -9.90 -25.55
C LEU A 19 10.59 -9.60 -26.77
N LEU A 20 10.75 -8.43 -27.42
CA LEU A 20 10.05 -8.12 -28.68
C LEU A 20 10.54 -8.97 -29.87
N CYS A 21 11.81 -9.41 -29.88
CA CYS A 21 12.34 -10.23 -30.98
C CYS A 21 11.63 -11.61 -31.07
N LEU A 22 11.27 -12.23 -29.95
CA LEU A 22 10.54 -13.51 -29.96
C LEU A 22 9.05 -13.34 -30.31
N LEU A 23 8.42 -12.24 -29.86
CA LEU A 23 7.05 -11.89 -30.27
C LEU A 23 6.93 -11.56 -31.77
N SER A 24 8.02 -11.07 -32.40
CA SER A 24 8.03 -10.73 -33.83
C SER A 24 8.13 -11.94 -34.79
N LEU A 25 8.40 -13.16 -34.29
CA LEU A 25 8.54 -14.36 -35.12
C LEU A 25 7.21 -15.02 -35.52
N GLY A 26 6.07 -14.53 -35.00
CA GLY A 26 4.72 -15.00 -35.34
C GLY A 26 3.93 -14.11 -36.30
N ILE A 27 4.51 -13.04 -36.86
CA ILE A 27 3.78 -12.09 -37.72
C ILE A 27 3.48 -12.72 -39.07
N VAL A 28 2.27 -13.29 -39.19
CA VAL A 28 1.59 -13.60 -40.44
C VAL A 28 1.60 -12.34 -41.31
N SER A 29 1.89 -12.49 -42.60
CA SER A 29 1.96 -11.42 -43.61
C SER A 29 0.61 -10.72 -43.84
N GLY A 30 0.17 -9.93 -42.88
CA GLY A 30 -0.99 -9.05 -42.94
C GLY A 30 -0.59 -7.64 -43.39
N LYS A 31 -1.46 -7.02 -44.20
CA LYS A 31 -1.34 -5.63 -44.68
C LYS A 31 -0.95 -4.69 -43.53
N CYS A 32 -0.02 -3.76 -43.78
CA CYS A 32 0.21 -2.63 -42.89
C CYS A 32 -1.09 -1.81 -42.78
N VAL A 33 -1.86 -2.03 -41.72
CA VAL A 33 -3.05 -1.23 -41.41
C VAL A 33 -2.56 0.11 -40.88
N GLY A 34 -2.89 1.20 -41.58
CA GLY A 34 -2.57 2.55 -41.10
C GLY A 34 -3.36 2.90 -39.83
N GLY A 35 -2.75 3.67 -38.93
CA GLY A 35 -3.37 4.13 -37.67
C GLY A 35 -2.49 3.89 -36.45
N ALA A 36 -2.76 4.61 -35.36
CA ALA A 36 -2.03 4.42 -34.11
C ALA A 36 -2.41 3.04 -33.50
N PRO A 37 -1.45 2.21 -33.09
CA PRO A 37 -1.73 0.98 -32.36
C PRO A 37 -2.33 1.32 -30.98
N PRO A 38 -3.00 0.36 -30.33
CA PRO A 38 -3.40 0.53 -28.94
C PRO A 38 -2.17 0.65 -28.03
N THR A 39 -2.39 1.05 -26.78
CA THR A 39 -1.38 0.95 -25.72
C THR A 39 -1.91 0.12 -24.58
N VAL A 40 -1.03 -0.61 -23.91
CA VAL A 40 -1.33 -1.36 -22.70
C VAL A 40 -0.31 -1.02 -21.62
N SER A 41 -0.75 -0.93 -20.38
CA SER A 41 0.10 -0.93 -19.18
C SER A 41 -0.30 -2.10 -18.29
N LEU A 42 0.61 -2.55 -17.43
CA LEU A 42 0.41 -3.67 -16.53
C LEU A 42 0.84 -3.25 -15.13
N THR A 43 0.01 -3.44 -14.11
CA THR A 43 0.33 -3.16 -12.71
C THR A 43 -0.04 -4.36 -11.83
N LEU A 44 0.54 -4.45 -10.64
CA LEU A 44 0.05 -5.36 -9.59
C LEU A 44 -0.62 -4.54 -8.49
N ASN A 45 -1.77 -5.02 -8.00
CA ASN A 45 -2.55 -4.38 -6.94
C ASN A 45 -2.88 -2.91 -7.23
N ASN A 46 -3.04 -2.53 -8.51
CA ASN A 46 -3.16 -1.14 -8.98
C ASN A 46 -1.99 -0.21 -8.56
N VAL A 47 -0.87 -0.76 -8.13
CA VAL A 47 0.32 0.02 -7.79
C VAL A 47 1.04 0.40 -9.07
N SER A 48 1.22 1.70 -9.26
CA SER A 48 1.84 2.25 -10.45
C SER A 48 3.25 1.70 -10.70
N ASP A 49 3.57 1.63 -11.99
CA ASP A 49 4.78 1.07 -12.58
C ASP A 49 6.07 1.80 -12.18
N ASP A 50 5.99 3.03 -11.69
CA ASP A 50 7.12 3.81 -11.20
C ASP A 50 7.59 3.40 -9.80
N LEU A 51 6.79 2.62 -9.06
CA LEU A 51 7.14 2.03 -7.77
C LEU A 51 7.72 0.59 -7.89
N LYS A 52 7.95 0.12 -9.12
CA LYS A 52 8.40 -1.24 -9.47
C LYS A 52 9.62 -1.76 -8.73
N SER A 53 10.61 -0.91 -8.43
CA SER A 53 11.88 -1.36 -7.83
C SER A 53 11.72 -1.93 -6.42
N LEU A 54 10.54 -1.76 -5.81
CA LEU A 54 10.23 -2.12 -4.43
C LEU A 54 9.10 -3.16 -4.33
N MET A 55 8.55 -3.62 -5.48
CA MET A 55 7.34 -4.43 -5.46
C MET A 55 7.64 -5.90 -5.20
N VAL A 56 7.32 -6.33 -3.99
CA VAL A 56 7.33 -7.72 -3.55
C VAL A 56 5.89 -8.13 -3.29
N VAL A 57 5.49 -9.25 -3.87
CA VAL A 57 4.15 -9.83 -3.70
C VAL A 57 4.26 -11.23 -3.09
N PRO A 58 3.21 -11.71 -2.40
CA PRO A 58 3.14 -13.10 -1.96
C PRO A 58 3.10 -14.07 -3.15
N THR A 59 3.24 -15.36 -2.85
CA THR A 59 3.15 -16.44 -3.85
C THR A 59 1.80 -16.49 -4.56
N SER A 60 0.71 -16.00 -3.96
CA SER A 60 -0.63 -15.92 -4.57
C SER A 60 -1.51 -14.84 -3.92
N GLY A 61 -2.69 -14.57 -4.47
CA GLY A 61 -3.69 -13.66 -3.88
C GLY A 61 -3.56 -12.19 -4.26
N PHE A 62 -2.47 -11.79 -4.92
CA PHE A 62 -2.30 -10.44 -5.45
C PHE A 62 -3.09 -10.24 -6.76
N VAL A 63 -3.43 -8.98 -7.05
CA VAL A 63 -4.21 -8.59 -8.23
C VAL A 63 -3.27 -8.21 -9.36
N ILE A 64 -3.61 -8.61 -10.58
CA ILE A 64 -2.94 -8.24 -11.82
C ILE A 64 -3.91 -7.36 -12.61
N ASN A 65 -3.47 -6.17 -13.01
CA ASN A 65 -4.29 -5.19 -13.71
C ASN A 65 -3.62 -4.82 -15.03
N ALA A 66 -4.32 -4.94 -16.14
CA ALA A 66 -3.90 -4.43 -17.43
C ALA A 66 -4.85 -3.31 -17.86
N THR A 67 -4.33 -2.12 -18.14
CA THR A 67 -5.14 -0.98 -18.60
C THR A 67 -4.92 -0.75 -20.08
N PHE A 68 -5.99 -0.57 -20.83
CA PHE A 68 -5.93 -0.36 -22.28
C PHE A 68 -6.29 1.07 -22.65
N THR A 69 -5.57 1.60 -23.64
CA THR A 69 -6.01 2.80 -24.36
C THR A 69 -6.16 2.43 -25.83
N SER A 70 -7.37 2.65 -26.37
CA SER A 70 -7.63 2.43 -27.79
C SER A 70 -6.77 3.36 -28.64
N GLY A 71 -6.24 2.82 -29.73
CA GLY A 71 -5.54 3.59 -30.74
C GLY A 71 -6.52 4.19 -31.74
N ALA A 72 -6.29 3.91 -33.03
CA ALA A 72 -7.23 4.28 -34.09
C ALA A 72 -8.51 3.42 -34.10
N ASP A 73 -8.46 2.21 -33.55
CA ASP A 73 -9.57 1.26 -33.54
C ASP A 73 -9.82 0.71 -32.12
N PRO A 74 -11.03 0.22 -31.81
CA PRO A 74 -11.35 -0.35 -30.51
C PRO A 74 -10.49 -1.59 -30.18
N ILE A 75 -10.18 -1.76 -28.90
CA ILE A 75 -9.56 -2.97 -28.35
C ILE A 75 -10.42 -4.21 -28.63
N ASP A 76 -9.78 -5.34 -28.93
CA ASP A 76 -10.39 -6.68 -28.91
C ASP A 76 -10.02 -7.37 -27.59
N PRO A 77 -10.90 -7.38 -26.57
CA PRO A 77 -10.58 -7.94 -25.26
C PRO A 77 -10.30 -9.45 -25.30
N ALA A 78 -10.83 -10.16 -26.31
CA ALA A 78 -10.62 -11.60 -26.48
C ALA A 78 -9.20 -11.95 -26.97
N SER A 79 -8.43 -10.96 -27.41
CA SER A 79 -7.05 -11.12 -27.87
C SER A 79 -6.00 -10.99 -26.76
N ILE A 80 -6.44 -10.79 -25.52
CA ILE A 80 -5.51 -10.63 -24.40
C ILE A 80 -4.76 -11.93 -24.11
N THR A 81 -3.47 -11.81 -23.84
CA THR A 81 -2.64 -12.93 -23.38
C THR A 81 -1.74 -12.44 -22.26
N LEU A 82 -1.66 -13.20 -21.17
CA LEU A 82 -0.71 -12.98 -20.08
C LEU A 82 0.32 -14.11 -20.07
N LEU A 83 1.58 -13.75 -20.27
CA LEU A 83 2.72 -14.65 -20.21
C LEU A 83 3.50 -14.42 -18.92
N HIS A 84 3.93 -15.49 -18.28
CA HIS A 84 4.72 -15.53 -17.06
C HIS A 84 6.07 -16.20 -17.31
N GLN A 85 7.09 -15.68 -16.64
CA GLN A 85 8.41 -16.30 -16.61
C GLN A 85 9.08 -16.06 -15.26
N ARG A 86 9.70 -17.10 -14.68
CA ARG A 86 10.64 -16.97 -13.57
C ARG A 86 12.05 -16.74 -14.11
N TRP A 87 12.79 -15.80 -13.54
CA TRP A 87 14.19 -15.55 -13.92
C TRP A 87 15.06 -16.75 -13.54
N GLY A 88 15.92 -17.18 -14.47
CA GLY A 88 16.70 -18.43 -14.32
C GLY A 88 15.85 -19.72 -14.41
N GLY A 89 14.53 -19.60 -14.59
CA GLY A 89 13.61 -20.73 -14.70
C GLY A 89 13.43 -21.27 -16.13
N GLY A 90 12.47 -22.18 -16.27
CA GLY A 90 12.08 -22.79 -17.53
C GLY A 90 11.40 -21.84 -18.53
N PRO A 91 10.78 -22.38 -19.61
CA PRO A 91 10.15 -21.57 -20.65
C PRO A 91 8.97 -20.75 -20.12
N GLN A 92 8.60 -19.71 -20.87
CA GLN A 92 7.42 -18.88 -20.58
C GLN A 92 6.14 -19.72 -20.54
N GLN A 93 5.23 -19.37 -19.65
CA GLN A 93 3.94 -20.03 -19.47
C GLN A 93 2.81 -19.02 -19.65
N GLU A 94 1.75 -19.41 -20.33
CA GLU A 94 0.54 -18.59 -20.44
C GLU A 94 -0.34 -18.79 -19.20
N LEU A 95 -0.82 -17.70 -18.61
CA LEU A 95 -1.69 -17.70 -17.44
C LEU A 95 -3.09 -17.21 -17.82
N ASP A 96 -4.07 -18.10 -17.71
CA ASP A 96 -5.48 -17.78 -17.91
C ASP A 96 -6.14 -17.34 -16.59
N VAL A 97 -5.82 -16.10 -16.17
CA VAL A 97 -6.28 -15.52 -14.89
C VAL A 97 -6.99 -14.18 -15.04
N LEU A 98 -6.93 -13.58 -16.23
CA LEU A 98 -7.45 -12.23 -16.49
C LEU A 98 -8.87 -12.31 -17.06
N THR A 99 -9.77 -11.50 -16.51
CA THR A 99 -11.06 -11.18 -17.13
C THR A 99 -10.94 -9.81 -17.79
N ALA A 100 -11.22 -9.72 -19.09
CA ALA A 100 -11.01 -8.52 -19.89
C ALA A 100 -12.31 -7.91 -20.44
N ASP A 101 -12.33 -6.59 -20.54
CA ASP A 101 -13.31 -5.80 -21.26
C ASP A 101 -12.62 -4.77 -22.18
N ALA A 102 -13.38 -3.83 -22.73
CA ALA A 102 -12.86 -2.82 -23.66
C ALA A 102 -11.90 -1.80 -23.02
N ASN A 103 -11.90 -1.67 -21.69
CA ASN A 103 -11.15 -0.66 -20.94
C ASN A 103 -9.95 -1.25 -20.20
N GLY A 104 -9.98 -2.55 -19.89
CA GLY A 104 -8.88 -3.21 -19.20
C GLY A 104 -9.11 -4.69 -18.99
N ALA A 105 -8.19 -5.30 -18.27
CA ALA A 105 -8.34 -6.64 -17.74
C ALA A 105 -7.84 -6.73 -16.31
N VAL A 106 -8.49 -7.58 -15.52
CA VAL A 106 -8.16 -7.77 -14.12
C VAL A 106 -8.25 -9.24 -13.75
N GLY A 107 -7.33 -9.69 -12.90
CA GLY A 107 -7.31 -11.05 -12.38
C GLY A 107 -6.68 -11.11 -11.00
N VAL A 108 -7.07 -12.10 -10.21
CA VAL A 108 -6.39 -12.44 -8.95
C VAL A 108 -5.60 -13.71 -9.19
N LEU A 109 -4.32 -13.73 -8.84
CA LEU A 109 -3.53 -14.95 -8.96
C LEU A 109 -4.03 -15.99 -7.93
N PRO A 110 -4.62 -17.12 -8.35
CA PRO A 110 -5.19 -18.08 -7.41
C PRO A 110 -4.08 -18.92 -6.75
N ALA A 111 -4.34 -19.43 -5.53
CA ALA A 111 -3.40 -20.32 -4.83
C ALA A 111 -3.02 -21.58 -5.62
N ALA A 112 -3.91 -22.05 -6.52
CA ALA A 112 -3.63 -23.18 -7.40
C ALA A 112 -2.54 -22.89 -8.47
N LEU A 113 -2.26 -21.60 -8.72
CA LEU A 113 -1.21 -21.11 -9.62
C LEU A 113 -0.17 -20.30 -8.82
N ALA A 114 0.04 -20.64 -7.54
CA ALA A 114 1.02 -19.96 -6.71
C ALA A 114 2.40 -19.98 -7.36
N LEU A 115 3.06 -18.82 -7.37
CA LEU A 115 4.40 -18.65 -7.89
C LEU A 115 5.42 -19.03 -6.81
N GLU A 116 6.49 -19.70 -7.23
CA GLU A 116 7.66 -19.94 -6.37
C GLU A 116 8.36 -18.63 -6.02
N GLU A 117 9.15 -18.63 -4.95
CA GLU A 117 9.97 -17.47 -4.62
C GLU A 117 11.00 -17.14 -5.72
N GLY A 118 11.22 -15.85 -5.94
CA GLY A 118 12.25 -15.37 -6.86
C GLY A 118 11.80 -14.13 -7.62
N THR A 119 12.50 -13.83 -8.71
CA THR A 119 12.16 -12.72 -9.59
C THR A 119 11.40 -13.23 -10.80
N HIS A 120 10.32 -12.54 -11.15
CA HIS A 120 9.39 -12.93 -12.19
C HIS A 120 9.15 -11.78 -13.15
N THR A 121 8.77 -12.17 -14.37
CA THR A 121 8.29 -11.26 -15.40
C THR A 121 6.88 -11.68 -15.81
N PHE A 122 5.96 -10.72 -15.82
CA PHE A 122 4.76 -10.82 -16.61
C PHE A 122 4.90 -10.02 -17.90
N ALA A 123 4.41 -10.57 -19.00
CA ALA A 123 4.22 -9.87 -20.26
C ALA A 123 2.75 -10.00 -20.68
N VAL A 124 2.08 -8.87 -20.88
CA VAL A 124 0.72 -8.84 -21.40
C VAL A 124 0.74 -8.37 -22.84
N THR A 125 -0.07 -8.99 -23.69
CA THR A 125 -0.32 -8.54 -25.06
C THR A 125 -1.80 -8.39 -25.31
N VAL A 126 -2.18 -7.42 -26.13
CA VAL A 126 -3.57 -7.22 -26.58
C VAL A 126 -3.56 -6.65 -28.00
N GLN A 127 -4.59 -6.97 -28.77
CA GLN A 127 -4.80 -6.46 -30.12
C GLN A 127 -6.02 -5.54 -30.16
N ASP A 128 -6.04 -4.62 -31.12
CA ASP A 128 -7.28 -4.00 -31.54
C ASP A 128 -8.02 -4.86 -32.57
N THR A 129 -9.24 -4.46 -32.90
CA THR A 129 -10.09 -5.14 -33.89
C THR A 129 -9.51 -5.21 -35.31
N GLN A 130 -8.41 -4.51 -35.60
CA GLN A 130 -7.67 -4.59 -36.86
C GLN A 130 -6.40 -5.45 -36.75
N GLY A 131 -6.15 -6.08 -35.59
CA GLY A 131 -5.01 -6.95 -35.34
C GLY A 131 -3.70 -6.21 -35.01
N ARG A 132 -3.73 -4.91 -34.71
CA ARG A 132 -2.51 -4.19 -34.29
C ARG A 132 -2.24 -4.50 -32.81
N LEU A 133 -1.02 -4.96 -32.54
CA LEU A 133 -0.59 -5.46 -31.24
C LEU A 133 -0.04 -4.35 -30.34
N ALA A 134 -0.38 -4.40 -29.06
CA ALA A 134 0.29 -3.71 -27.97
C ALA A 134 0.82 -4.73 -26.95
N ALA A 135 1.93 -4.39 -26.29
CA ALA A 135 2.54 -5.24 -25.28
C ALA A 135 3.10 -4.40 -24.11
N ALA A 136 3.01 -4.93 -22.90
CA ALA A 136 3.65 -4.39 -21.71
C ALA A 136 4.32 -5.50 -20.90
N VAL A 137 5.32 -5.12 -20.12
CA VAL A 137 6.14 -6.05 -19.32
C VAL A 137 6.28 -5.48 -17.92
N LEU A 138 6.19 -6.36 -16.93
CA LEU A 138 6.34 -6.05 -15.53
C LEU A 138 7.23 -7.07 -14.84
N ASP A 139 8.35 -6.61 -14.30
CA ASP A 139 9.24 -7.40 -13.46
C ASP A 139 8.88 -7.16 -11.98
N PHE A 140 8.84 -8.22 -11.18
CA PHE A 140 8.46 -8.17 -9.77
C PHE A 140 9.10 -9.33 -8.97
N ALA A 141 9.16 -9.20 -7.66
CA ALA A 141 9.64 -10.25 -6.77
C ALA A 141 8.46 -10.98 -6.11
N VAL A 142 8.57 -12.31 -6.03
CA VAL A 142 7.69 -13.18 -5.25
C VAL A 142 8.46 -13.70 -4.06
N ARG A 143 7.87 -13.65 -2.86
CA ARG A 143 8.45 -14.22 -1.63
C ARG A 143 7.34 -14.78 -0.74
N GLU A 144 7.68 -15.71 0.14
CA GLU A 144 6.79 -16.18 1.20
C GLU A 144 6.72 -15.17 2.34
N ILE A 145 5.57 -15.15 3.01
CA ILE A 145 5.35 -14.36 4.22
C ILE A 145 5.69 -15.26 5.41
N GLU A 146 6.95 -15.24 5.87
CA GLU A 146 7.43 -16.13 6.94
C GLU A 146 7.07 -15.65 8.36
N ASP A 147 6.84 -14.34 8.55
CA ASP A 147 6.40 -13.75 9.82
C ASP A 147 4.87 -13.51 9.80
N PRO A 148 4.16 -13.51 10.94
CA PRO A 148 2.76 -13.10 10.94
C PRO A 148 2.68 -11.72 10.29
N ALA A 149 1.79 -11.58 9.31
CA ALA A 149 1.52 -10.28 8.71
C ALA A 149 1.32 -9.26 9.86
N PRO A 150 1.89 -8.04 9.75
CA PRO A 150 1.76 -7.01 10.78
C PRO A 150 0.28 -6.72 11.14
N ILE A 151 -0.63 -7.10 10.26
CA ILE A 151 -2.07 -7.12 10.47
C ILE A 151 -2.46 -8.58 10.76
N ALA A 152 -2.84 -8.87 12.01
CA ALA A 152 -3.45 -10.17 12.30
C ALA A 152 -4.76 -10.30 11.51
N VAL A 153 -5.03 -11.49 10.96
CA VAL A 153 -6.33 -11.78 10.32
C VAL A 153 -7.42 -11.54 11.38
N ASN A 154 -8.31 -10.56 11.13
CA ASN A 154 -9.37 -10.06 12.03
C ASN A 154 -8.89 -9.09 13.14
N GLN A 155 -8.26 -7.96 12.77
CA GLN A 155 -8.06 -6.87 13.72
C GLN A 155 -9.34 -6.07 13.95
N PHE A 156 -9.61 -5.69 15.19
CA PHE A 156 -10.78 -4.91 15.58
C PHE A 156 -10.36 -3.58 16.20
N PHE A 157 -10.85 -2.48 15.64
CA PHE A 157 -10.73 -1.15 16.24
C PHE A 157 -12.02 -0.79 16.96
N PHE A 158 -11.86 -0.39 18.21
CA PHE A 158 -12.92 0.21 19.01
C PHE A 158 -12.63 1.69 19.18
N PHE A 159 -13.54 2.52 18.70
CA PHE A 159 -13.47 3.96 18.94
C PHE A 159 -14.26 4.28 20.19
N ASP A 160 -13.59 4.85 21.18
CA ASP A 160 -14.17 5.12 22.48
C ASP A 160 -14.39 6.62 22.68
N PHE A 161 -15.65 7.01 22.54
CA PHE A 161 -16.14 8.37 22.75
C PHE A 161 -16.55 8.66 24.20
N SER A 162 -16.34 7.71 25.12
CA SER A 162 -16.73 7.82 26.54
C SER A 162 -15.61 8.32 27.45
N VAL A 163 -14.49 8.75 26.87
CA VAL A 163 -13.33 9.20 27.64
C VAL A 163 -13.53 10.55 28.30
N ASP A 164 -12.99 10.64 29.51
CA ASP A 164 -12.88 11.83 30.35
C ASP A 164 -11.37 12.05 30.60
N ARG A 165 -10.77 13.02 29.90
CA ARG A 165 -9.33 13.33 29.98
C ARG A 165 -9.05 14.44 30.99
N ASP A 166 -10.01 15.31 31.28
CA ASP A 166 -9.82 16.44 32.19
C ASP A 166 -10.19 16.13 33.67
N GLY A 167 -10.85 14.98 33.89
CA GLY A 167 -11.20 14.43 35.19
C GLY A 167 -12.48 15.01 35.79
N ASP A 168 -13.34 15.63 34.98
CA ASP A 168 -14.59 16.25 35.43
C ASP A 168 -15.75 15.26 35.64
N THR A 169 -15.52 13.97 35.38
CA THR A 169 -16.44 12.83 35.48
C THR A 169 -17.47 12.67 34.37
N GLU A 170 -17.47 13.57 33.38
CA GLU A 170 -18.28 13.47 32.17
C GLU A 170 -17.40 13.16 30.95
N PRO A 171 -17.92 12.48 29.92
CA PRO A 171 -17.15 12.31 28.69
C PRO A 171 -16.85 13.64 28.00
N ASP A 172 -15.63 13.79 27.48
CA ASP A 172 -15.19 15.02 26.83
C ASP A 172 -15.87 15.25 25.47
N PHE A 173 -16.19 14.16 24.74
CA PHE A 173 -16.69 14.26 23.37
C PHE A 173 -17.99 15.10 23.22
N PRO A 174 -19.03 14.92 24.07
CA PRO A 174 -20.16 15.84 24.13
C PRO A 174 -19.79 17.31 24.37
N ASN A 175 -18.76 17.58 25.15
CA ASN A 175 -18.29 18.93 25.43
C ASN A 175 -17.57 19.52 24.21
N ASP A 176 -16.77 18.73 23.49
CA ASP A 176 -16.15 19.14 22.24
C ASP A 176 -17.18 19.56 21.21
N LEU A 177 -18.27 18.78 21.04
CA LEU A 177 -19.33 19.09 20.06
C LEU A 177 -20.00 20.45 20.34
N GLN A 178 -20.11 20.85 21.61
CA GLN A 178 -20.66 22.16 21.97
C GLN A 178 -19.78 23.31 21.47
N LEU A 179 -18.46 23.12 21.34
CA LEU A 179 -17.56 24.13 20.78
C LEU A 179 -17.92 24.48 19.33
N PHE A 180 -18.47 23.52 18.59
CA PHE A 180 -18.91 23.67 17.19
C PHE A 180 -20.40 24.02 17.07
N GLY A 181 -21.11 24.19 18.19
CA GLY A 181 -22.55 24.41 18.21
C GLY A 181 -23.38 23.15 17.92
N LEU A 182 -22.75 21.97 17.89
CA LEU A 182 -23.39 20.65 17.69
C LEU A 182 -23.97 20.07 18.99
N GLY A 183 -24.42 20.94 19.89
CA GLY A 183 -25.04 20.59 21.16
C GLY A 183 -25.12 21.79 22.08
N SER A 184 -25.96 21.68 23.11
CA SER A 184 -26.12 22.67 24.17
C SER A 184 -26.62 22.01 25.47
N PRO A 185 -26.13 22.45 26.64
CA PRO A 185 -26.65 22.01 27.93
C PRO A 185 -28.13 22.42 28.16
N VAL A 186 -28.68 23.32 27.35
CA VAL A 186 -30.08 23.76 27.42
C VAL A 186 -31.04 22.63 26.99
N ASP A 187 -30.65 21.84 26.00
CA ASP A 187 -31.41 20.67 25.54
C ASP A 187 -30.49 19.44 25.43
N PRO A 188 -30.32 18.68 26.53
CA PRO A 188 -29.48 17.50 26.54
C PRO A 188 -30.04 16.36 25.67
N VAL A 189 -31.35 16.35 25.38
CA VAL A 189 -31.95 15.31 24.53
C VAL A 189 -31.58 15.54 23.07
N ALA A 190 -31.72 16.78 22.59
CA ALA A 190 -31.27 17.15 21.25
C ALA A 190 -29.75 16.92 21.10
N SER A 191 -28.96 17.33 22.09
CA SER A 191 -27.50 17.15 22.08
C SER A 191 -27.09 15.68 21.98
N ALA A 192 -27.70 14.79 22.76
CA ALA A 192 -27.43 13.36 22.69
C ALA A 192 -27.81 12.74 21.33
N SER A 193 -28.88 13.25 20.69
CA SER A 193 -29.27 12.82 19.34
C SER A 193 -28.24 13.24 18.30
N ILE A 194 -27.73 14.49 18.37
CA ILE A 194 -26.68 14.98 17.47
C ILE A 194 -25.38 14.23 17.69
N GLU A 195 -24.99 14.00 18.95
CA GLU A 195 -23.82 13.21 19.29
C GLU A 195 -23.88 11.81 18.66
N THR A 196 -25.04 11.14 18.76
CA THR A 196 -25.25 9.84 18.11
C THR A 196 -25.06 9.93 16.60
N ALA A 197 -25.64 10.94 15.96
CA ALA A 197 -25.53 11.13 14.51
C ALA A 197 -24.08 11.41 14.07
N VAL A 198 -23.33 12.20 14.85
CA VAL A 198 -21.90 12.46 14.58
C VAL A 198 -21.07 11.18 14.73
N ARG A 199 -21.27 10.40 15.80
CA ARG A 199 -20.59 9.12 15.99
C ARG A 199 -20.86 8.16 14.83
N GLU A 200 -22.12 8.08 14.39
CA GLU A 200 -22.50 7.25 13.24
C GLU A 200 -21.83 7.72 11.94
N ALA A 201 -21.79 9.03 11.69
CA ALA A 201 -21.09 9.59 10.53
C ALA A 201 -19.59 9.31 10.58
N THR A 202 -18.93 9.53 11.72
CA THR A 202 -17.50 9.20 11.93
C THR A 202 -17.21 7.73 11.68
N LEU A 203 -17.97 6.82 12.29
CA LEU A 203 -17.78 5.38 12.09
C LEU A 203 -18.12 4.93 10.65
N GLY A 204 -19.15 5.53 10.05
CA GLY A 204 -19.51 5.31 8.65
C GLY A 204 -18.36 5.66 7.71
N ARG A 205 -17.73 6.82 7.95
CA ARG A 205 -16.58 7.30 7.19
C ARG A 205 -15.35 6.41 7.37
N ILE A 206 -15.02 5.99 8.60
CA ILE A 206 -13.90 5.07 8.84
C ILE A 206 -14.15 3.76 8.09
N ARG A 207 -15.36 3.19 8.19
CA ARG A 207 -15.72 1.98 7.45
C ARG A 207 -15.56 2.19 5.95
N GLU A 208 -16.05 3.30 5.41
CA GLU A 208 -15.87 3.64 4.00
C GLU A 208 -14.38 3.66 3.61
N ALA A 209 -13.49 4.26 4.40
CA ALA A 209 -12.06 4.27 4.09
C ALA A 209 -11.44 2.85 4.01
N TYR A 210 -11.89 1.91 4.84
CA TYR A 210 -11.38 0.52 4.85
C TYR A 210 -12.15 -0.45 3.94
N TRP A 211 -13.38 -0.11 3.55
CA TRP A 211 -14.20 -0.89 2.61
C TRP A 211 -14.11 -0.39 1.16
N SER A 212 -13.84 0.90 0.94
CA SER A 212 -13.85 1.49 -0.38
C SER A 212 -12.71 0.93 -1.24
N GLN A 213 -13.04 0.71 -2.51
CA GLN A 213 -12.22 0.02 -3.47
C GLN A 213 -11.87 0.97 -4.60
N PRO A 214 -10.58 1.22 -4.86
CA PRO A 214 -10.14 1.58 -6.20
C PRO A 214 -9.75 0.28 -6.92
N THR A 215 -10.71 -0.52 -7.38
CA THR A 215 -10.41 -1.47 -8.47
C THR A 215 -11.55 -1.53 -9.49
N SER A 216 -11.17 -1.29 -10.74
CA SER A 216 -11.98 -1.42 -11.94
C SER A 216 -12.27 -2.90 -12.22
N GLY A 217 -13.44 -3.37 -11.80
CA GLY A 217 -14.05 -4.58 -12.36
C GLY A 217 -14.01 -5.86 -11.52
N LEU A 218 -13.46 -5.85 -10.30
CA LEU A 218 -13.62 -6.97 -9.36
C LEU A 218 -14.75 -6.70 -8.35
N ALA A 219 -15.25 -7.77 -7.72
CA ALA A 219 -16.18 -7.67 -6.59
C ALA A 219 -15.53 -6.94 -5.40
N SER A 220 -16.36 -6.44 -4.48
CA SER A 220 -15.89 -5.86 -3.20
C SER A 220 -14.90 -6.81 -2.53
N ASP A 221 -13.72 -6.29 -2.25
CA ASP A 221 -12.62 -7.00 -1.63
C ASP A 221 -12.16 -6.17 -0.39
N PRO A 222 -12.88 -6.32 0.74
CA PRO A 222 -12.67 -5.49 1.91
C PRO A 222 -11.34 -5.79 2.60
N ILE A 223 -10.79 -4.80 3.30
CA ILE A 223 -9.71 -5.02 4.25
C ILE A 223 -10.27 -5.81 5.45
N ALA A 224 -9.51 -6.79 5.96
CA ALA A 224 -9.92 -7.64 7.07
C ALA A 224 -9.82 -6.96 8.45
N VAL A 225 -10.32 -5.72 8.53
CA VAL A 225 -10.35 -4.90 9.74
C VAL A 225 -11.80 -4.62 10.13
N GLY A 226 -12.14 -4.95 11.37
CA GLY A 226 -13.43 -4.66 11.98
C GLY A 226 -13.43 -3.29 12.68
N ILE A 227 -14.45 -2.47 12.42
CA ILE A 227 -14.59 -1.11 12.98
C ILE A 227 -15.88 -1.01 13.81
N PHE A 228 -15.73 -0.73 15.10
CA PHE A 228 -16.81 -0.77 16.08
C PHE A 228 -16.80 0.46 17.00
N ASP A 229 -17.98 0.82 17.49
CA ASP A 229 -18.11 1.66 18.67
C ASP A 229 -17.70 0.83 19.90
N PHE A 230 -17.08 1.46 20.89
CA PHE A 230 -16.67 0.80 22.11
C PHE A 230 -17.88 0.45 22.99
N ASP A 231 -18.11 -0.85 23.18
CA ASP A 231 -19.06 -1.37 24.17
C ASP A 231 -18.28 -2.03 25.31
N PRO A 232 -18.29 -1.49 26.54
CA PRO A 232 -17.61 -2.08 27.68
C PRO A 232 -18.15 -3.47 28.07
N GLY A 233 -19.33 -3.86 27.57
CA GLY A 233 -19.93 -5.18 27.71
C GLY A 233 -19.58 -6.18 26.61
N ALA A 234 -18.87 -5.76 25.55
CA ALA A 234 -18.55 -6.63 24.41
C ALA A 234 -17.55 -7.75 24.79
N PRO A 235 -17.67 -8.95 24.19
CA PRO A 235 -16.74 -10.05 24.45
C PRO A 235 -15.28 -9.71 24.08
N THR A 236 -14.35 -9.88 25.02
CA THR A 236 -12.89 -9.61 24.87
C THR A 236 -12.11 -10.70 24.11
N ILE A 237 -12.79 -11.41 23.21
CA ILE A 237 -12.28 -12.63 22.56
C ILE A 237 -11.43 -12.35 21.31
N TRP A 238 -11.36 -11.10 20.85
CA TRP A 238 -10.64 -10.69 19.64
C TRP A 238 -9.36 -9.90 19.98
N ASP A 239 -8.45 -9.76 19.02
CA ASP A 239 -7.30 -8.86 19.14
C ASP A 239 -7.74 -7.43 18.79
N THR A 240 -7.69 -6.53 19.76
CA THR A 240 -8.42 -5.24 19.71
C THR A 240 -7.51 -4.05 19.98
N THR A 241 -7.59 -3.02 19.13
CA THR A 241 -7.04 -1.68 19.39
C THR A 241 -8.17 -0.78 19.87
N ARG A 242 -7.99 -0.08 21.00
CA ARG A 242 -8.94 0.95 21.49
C ARG A 242 -8.35 2.32 21.25
N ILE A 243 -9.05 3.15 20.47
CA ILE A 243 -8.69 4.54 20.16
C ILE A 243 -9.66 5.46 20.89
N CYS A 244 -9.14 6.33 21.75
CA CYS A 244 -9.99 7.26 22.49
C CYS A 244 -10.22 8.58 21.76
N VAL A 245 -11.47 9.02 21.72
CA VAL A 245 -11.96 10.19 20.99
C VAL A 245 -12.63 11.17 21.95
N GLY A 246 -12.08 12.38 22.09
CA GLY A 246 -12.64 13.43 22.95
C GLY A 246 -11.57 14.29 23.63
N GLY A 247 -11.89 15.52 24.00
CA GLY A 247 -11.03 16.39 24.79
C GLY A 247 -9.87 17.01 24.00
N GLU A 248 -9.14 17.90 24.68
CA GLU A 248 -8.00 18.64 24.12
C GLU A 248 -6.72 17.77 24.09
N ASP A 249 -5.76 18.14 23.23
CA ASP A 249 -4.43 17.54 23.24
C ASP A 249 -3.73 17.86 24.58
N PRO A 250 -3.43 16.85 25.44
CA PRO A 250 -2.88 17.11 26.77
C PRO A 250 -1.44 17.65 26.73
N SER A 251 -0.81 17.70 25.55
CA SER A 251 0.48 18.38 25.36
C SER A 251 0.36 19.89 25.10
N GLY A 252 -0.88 20.42 24.93
CA GLY A 252 -1.14 21.80 24.56
C GLY A 252 -0.71 22.15 23.12
N GLY A 253 -0.56 21.13 22.28
CA GLY A 253 -0.28 21.24 20.86
C GLY A 253 -1.55 21.47 20.03
N ILE A 254 -1.39 21.50 18.70
CA ILE A 254 -2.49 21.53 17.71
C ILE A 254 -2.71 20.15 17.09
N THR A 255 -2.38 19.10 17.84
CA THR A 255 -2.37 17.72 17.35
C THR A 255 -3.78 17.18 17.38
N ILE A 256 -4.40 16.98 16.22
CA ILE A 256 -5.79 16.51 16.15
C ILE A 256 -5.88 14.99 16.37
N GLY A 257 -4.82 14.25 16.04
CA GLY A 257 -4.72 12.80 16.23
C GLY A 257 -3.27 12.37 16.42
N ASN A 258 -3.05 11.38 17.28
CA ASN A 258 -1.77 10.72 17.42
C ASN A 258 -1.94 9.30 17.94
N ILE A 259 -1.57 8.31 17.15
CA ILE A 259 -1.58 6.90 17.55
C ILE A 259 -0.21 6.26 17.31
N LEU A 260 0.26 5.49 18.29
CA LEU A 260 1.49 4.73 18.16
C LEU A 260 1.22 3.44 17.38
N ILE A 261 2.27 2.90 16.74
CA ILE A 261 2.22 1.53 16.24
C ILE A 261 1.95 0.59 17.41
N ASP A 262 1.03 -0.35 17.21
CA ASP A 262 0.91 -1.53 18.07
C ASP A 262 1.65 -2.71 17.41
N PRO A 263 2.93 -2.96 17.74
CA PRO A 263 3.77 -3.90 17.00
C PRO A 263 3.42 -5.37 17.23
N ASN A 264 2.47 -5.67 18.13
CA ASN A 264 2.05 -7.05 18.38
C ASN A 264 0.53 -7.23 18.35
N ASN A 265 -0.26 -6.16 18.45
CA ASN A 265 -1.70 -6.21 18.75
C ASN A 265 -2.06 -7.19 19.88
N GLY A 266 -1.05 -7.57 20.68
CA GLY A 266 -1.06 -8.73 21.57
C GLY A 266 -1.40 -8.34 22.98
N ASN A 267 -1.52 -7.03 23.24
CA ASN A 267 -2.03 -6.49 24.47
C ASN A 267 -3.42 -5.91 24.24
N ARG A 268 -4.44 -6.71 24.55
CA ARG A 268 -5.88 -6.37 24.52
C ARG A 268 -6.28 -5.18 25.41
N THR A 269 -5.32 -4.63 26.16
CA THR A 269 -5.48 -3.45 27.01
C THR A 269 -4.54 -2.33 26.60
N SER A 270 -3.98 -2.35 25.37
CA SER A 270 -3.31 -1.15 24.84
C SER A 270 -4.39 -0.08 24.70
N VAL A 271 -4.30 0.90 25.59
CA VAL A 271 -5.19 2.04 25.65
C VAL A 271 -4.42 3.14 24.94
N GLU A 272 -4.76 3.42 23.67
CA GLU A 272 -4.23 4.56 22.94
C GLU A 272 -4.94 5.85 23.40
N CYS A 273 -4.84 6.09 24.70
CA CYS A 273 -5.46 7.18 25.45
C CYS A 273 -4.45 7.67 26.51
N GLY A 274 -3.17 7.48 26.24
CA GLY A 274 -2.08 7.91 27.10
C GLY A 274 -1.99 9.43 27.09
N SER A 275 -1.57 10.00 28.22
CA SER A 275 -1.25 11.42 28.32
C SER A 275 0.22 11.73 27.97
N LEU A 276 1.11 10.71 28.01
CA LEU A 276 2.54 10.84 27.75
C LEU A 276 3.12 9.56 27.08
N PRO A 277 3.35 9.56 25.76
CA PRO A 277 2.94 10.60 24.80
C PRO A 277 1.40 10.71 24.71
N PRO A 278 0.85 11.88 24.33
CA PRO A 278 -0.58 12.04 24.07
C PRO A 278 -1.01 11.06 22.98
N THR A 279 -1.93 10.15 23.26
CA THR A 279 -2.52 9.26 22.24
C THR A 279 -4.04 9.36 22.19
N GLY A 280 -4.58 9.21 20.98
CA GLY A 280 -6.00 9.31 20.67
C GLY A 280 -6.30 10.36 19.62
N ILE A 281 -7.58 10.72 19.54
CA ILE A 281 -8.14 11.73 18.65
C ILE A 281 -8.75 12.83 19.53
N PHE A 282 -8.48 14.08 19.17
CA PHE A 282 -8.78 15.28 19.95
C PHE A 282 -9.69 16.21 19.12
N PRO A 283 -11.02 15.97 19.11
CA PRO A 283 -11.96 16.68 18.24
C PRO A 283 -12.01 18.19 18.48
N ALA A 284 -11.75 18.66 19.70
CA ALA A 284 -11.62 20.09 20.01
C ALA A 284 -10.59 20.81 19.13
N GLU A 285 -9.51 20.12 18.74
CA GLU A 285 -8.43 20.67 17.93
C GLU A 285 -8.84 20.98 16.48
N LEU A 286 -10.00 20.48 16.00
CA LEU A 286 -10.55 20.86 14.70
C LEU A 286 -10.87 22.36 14.61
N LEU A 287 -10.97 23.07 15.73
CA LEU A 287 -11.06 24.55 15.76
C LEU A 287 -9.85 25.23 15.11
N TYR A 288 -8.72 24.53 14.95
CA TYR A 288 -7.58 24.97 14.15
C TYR A 288 -8.00 25.46 12.75
N TYR A 289 -9.00 24.79 12.15
CA TYR A 289 -9.53 25.12 10.84
C TYR A 289 -10.52 26.29 10.82
N GLY A 290 -10.80 26.95 11.94
CA GLY A 290 -11.78 28.03 12.04
C GLY A 290 -11.52 29.24 11.13
N GLY A 291 -10.30 29.38 10.61
CA GLY A 291 -9.96 30.40 9.62
C GLY A 291 -10.41 30.10 8.19
N GLU A 292 -10.78 28.85 7.89
CA GLU A 292 -11.09 28.39 6.53
C GLU A 292 -12.54 28.66 6.13
N ALA A 293 -12.75 28.95 4.84
CA ALA A 293 -14.08 29.30 4.31
C ALA A 293 -15.06 28.12 4.37
N ALA A 294 -14.59 26.90 4.07
CA ALA A 294 -15.39 25.69 4.16
C ALA A 294 -15.88 25.44 5.61
N PHE A 295 -14.96 25.55 6.58
CA PHE A 295 -15.29 25.44 8.01
C PHE A 295 -16.33 26.48 8.42
N GLN A 296 -16.09 27.75 8.05
CA GLN A 296 -16.99 28.87 8.36
C GLN A 296 -18.39 28.65 7.81
N THR A 297 -18.48 28.23 6.55
CA THR A 297 -19.75 27.96 5.88
C THR A 297 -20.56 26.90 6.63
N VAL A 298 -19.89 25.88 7.18
CA VAL A 298 -20.53 24.78 7.90
C VAL A 298 -20.91 25.16 9.33
N PHE A 299 -20.02 25.80 10.09
CA PHE A 299 -20.20 25.96 11.54
C PHE A 299 -20.61 27.36 12.00
N ASP A 300 -20.39 28.43 11.22
CA ASP A 300 -20.79 29.79 11.63
C ASP A 300 -22.30 29.90 11.96
N PRO A 301 -23.23 29.21 11.26
CA PRO A 301 -24.66 29.22 11.63
C PRO A 301 -24.97 28.61 13.00
N LEU A 302 -24.10 27.75 13.52
CA LEU A 302 -24.30 26.99 14.76
C LEU A 302 -23.48 27.55 15.94
N MET A 303 -22.28 28.06 15.67
CA MET A 303 -21.34 28.50 16.72
C MET A 303 -21.74 29.86 17.32
N THR A 304 -22.04 29.89 18.62
CA THR A 304 -22.34 31.14 19.35
C THR A 304 -21.22 32.18 19.26
N SER A 305 -19.96 31.74 19.32
CA SER A 305 -18.78 32.61 19.20
C SER A 305 -18.69 33.34 17.86
N ARG A 306 -19.49 32.91 16.88
CA ARG A 306 -19.57 33.44 15.51
C ARG A 306 -20.93 34.04 15.16
N GLY A 307 -21.82 34.17 16.15
CA GLY A 307 -23.16 34.72 15.97
C GLY A 307 -24.21 33.70 15.52
N GLY A 308 -23.86 32.42 15.46
CA GLY A 308 -24.77 31.30 15.23
C GLY A 308 -25.63 30.96 16.46
N THR A 309 -26.52 29.98 16.29
CA THR A 309 -27.34 29.42 17.38
C THR A 309 -27.11 27.92 17.50
N PRO A 310 -26.60 27.42 18.65
CA PRO A 310 -26.32 26.00 18.85
C PRO A 310 -27.55 25.12 18.70
N VAL A 311 -27.32 23.84 18.42
CA VAL A 311 -28.38 22.83 18.46
C VAL A 311 -28.90 22.67 19.88
N GLY A 312 -30.22 22.69 20.04
CA GLY A 312 -30.91 22.66 21.33
C GLY A 312 -31.32 24.04 21.84
N GLU A 313 -30.81 25.12 21.23
CA GLU A 313 -31.17 26.50 21.59
C GLU A 313 -32.03 27.17 20.51
N HIS A 314 -31.99 26.68 19.27
CA HIS A 314 -32.76 27.26 18.20
C HIS A 314 -34.22 26.83 18.25
N ALA A 315 -35.15 27.78 18.07
CA ALA A 315 -36.58 27.52 18.24
C ALA A 315 -37.18 26.47 17.27
N LEU A 316 -36.50 26.19 16.16
CA LEU A 316 -36.91 25.17 15.18
C LEU A 316 -36.34 23.77 15.46
N ASP A 317 -35.40 23.60 16.40
CA ASP A 317 -34.73 22.31 16.63
C ASP A 317 -35.72 21.22 17.05
N ALA A 318 -36.72 21.57 17.86
CA ALA A 318 -37.79 20.64 18.26
C ALA A 318 -38.65 20.14 17.08
N ILE A 319 -38.62 20.82 15.93
CA ILE A 319 -39.33 20.42 14.71
C ILE A 319 -38.38 19.67 13.77
N VAL A 320 -37.21 20.24 13.48
CA VAL A 320 -36.32 19.70 12.44
C VAL A 320 -35.52 18.48 12.88
N LEU A 321 -35.38 18.25 14.19
CA LEU A 321 -34.76 17.05 14.75
C LEU A 321 -35.80 15.96 15.10
N ASP A 322 -37.09 16.24 14.93
CA ASP A 322 -38.11 15.21 15.12
C ASP A 322 -37.92 14.10 14.08
N PRO A 323 -37.84 12.81 14.46
CA PRO A 323 -37.67 11.71 13.51
C PRO A 323 -38.78 11.59 12.45
N GLY A 324 -39.94 12.24 12.68
CA GLY A 324 -41.06 12.34 11.75
C GLY A 324 -41.09 13.62 10.91
N PHE A 325 -40.07 14.49 10.99
CA PHE A 325 -39.95 15.68 10.16
C PHE A 325 -39.92 15.30 8.67
N ASP A 326 -40.85 15.86 7.88
CA ASP A 326 -40.89 15.70 6.43
C ASP A 326 -40.28 16.93 5.76
N TYR A 327 -39.01 16.79 5.36
CA TYR A 327 -38.19 17.84 4.75
C TYR A 327 -38.90 18.52 3.56
N GLU A 328 -39.54 17.75 2.68
CA GLU A 328 -40.19 18.28 1.46
C GLU A 328 -41.43 19.14 1.78
N SER A 329 -42.06 18.89 2.92
CA SER A 329 -43.23 19.64 3.39
C SER A 329 -42.89 20.81 4.32
N GLY A 330 -41.65 20.87 4.83
CA GLY A 330 -41.17 21.91 5.73
C GLY A 330 -41.18 23.30 5.10
N SER A 331 -41.28 24.32 5.94
CA SER A 331 -41.06 25.70 5.52
C SER A 331 -39.59 25.93 5.16
N ALA A 332 -39.31 26.98 4.38
CA ALA A 332 -37.94 27.33 3.99
C ALA A 332 -37.00 27.57 5.21
N ALA A 333 -37.54 28.04 6.34
CA ALA A 333 -36.74 28.22 7.56
C ALA A 333 -36.44 26.89 8.28
N GLU A 334 -37.39 25.96 8.27
CA GLU A 334 -37.19 24.61 8.82
C GLU A 334 -36.20 23.81 7.96
N GLN A 335 -36.34 23.88 6.62
CA GLN A 335 -35.38 23.27 5.70
C GLN A 335 -33.97 23.85 5.88
N ALA A 336 -33.83 25.18 5.92
CA ALA A 336 -32.53 25.81 6.11
C ALA A 336 -31.87 25.40 7.44
N ARG A 337 -32.64 25.37 8.54
CA ARG A 337 -32.09 24.92 9.84
C ARG A 337 -31.73 23.44 9.82
N HIS A 338 -32.55 22.60 9.21
CA HIS A 338 -32.24 21.18 9.02
C HIS A 338 -30.92 21.02 8.24
N ASP A 339 -30.78 21.74 7.13
CA ASP A 339 -29.58 21.70 6.29
C ASP A 339 -28.34 22.18 7.05
N ASP A 340 -28.42 23.28 7.79
CA ASP A 340 -27.32 23.78 8.63
C ASP A 340 -26.83 22.72 9.63
N VAL A 341 -27.77 22.05 10.32
CA VAL A 341 -27.44 21.04 11.34
C VAL A 341 -26.85 19.79 10.71
N PHE A 342 -27.50 19.21 9.70
CA PHE A 342 -27.06 17.94 9.13
C PHE A 342 -25.86 18.09 8.19
N ALA A 343 -25.64 19.26 7.60
CA ALA A 343 -24.37 19.58 6.94
C ALA A 343 -23.22 19.58 7.96
N ALA A 344 -23.41 20.19 9.14
CA ALA A 344 -22.40 20.20 10.20
C ALA A 344 -22.15 18.81 10.80
N VAL A 345 -23.19 18.01 11.03
CA VAL A 345 -23.06 16.61 11.47
C VAL A 345 -22.25 15.80 10.46
N THR A 346 -22.58 15.90 9.18
CA THR A 346 -21.91 15.15 8.11
C THR A 346 -20.45 15.60 7.98
N ALA A 347 -20.20 16.91 7.86
CA ALA A 347 -18.86 17.45 7.68
C ALA A 347 -17.94 17.19 8.88
N PHE A 348 -18.45 17.35 10.11
CA PHE A 348 -17.69 17.00 11.33
C PHE A 348 -17.42 15.50 11.40
N GLY A 349 -18.44 14.69 11.14
CA GLY A 349 -18.34 13.24 11.13
C GLY A 349 -17.32 12.73 10.13
N ASP A 350 -17.35 13.24 8.89
CA ASP A 350 -16.45 12.87 7.81
C ASP A 350 -15.01 13.35 8.07
N ALA A 351 -14.83 14.58 8.58
CA ALA A 351 -13.51 15.07 8.94
C ALA A 351 -12.88 14.21 10.06
N LEU A 352 -13.63 14.00 11.14
CA LEU A 352 -13.19 13.18 12.27
C LEU A 352 -12.97 11.72 11.86
N GLY A 353 -13.81 11.17 10.99
CA GLY A 353 -13.68 9.81 10.47
C GLY A 353 -12.48 9.63 9.55
N SER A 354 -12.14 10.64 8.74
CA SER A 354 -10.92 10.66 7.94
C SER A 354 -9.67 10.68 8.81
N ILE A 355 -9.66 11.53 9.86
CA ILE A 355 -8.57 11.56 10.86
C ILE A 355 -8.47 10.21 11.59
N ALA A 356 -9.59 9.66 12.04
CA ALA A 356 -9.63 8.37 12.72
C ALA A 356 -9.11 7.22 11.85
N ALA A 357 -9.44 7.22 10.56
CA ALA A 357 -8.92 6.25 9.61
C ALA A 357 -7.41 6.43 9.35
N HIS A 358 -6.93 7.67 9.32
CA HIS A 358 -5.50 7.98 9.24
C HIS A 358 -4.73 7.41 10.44
N GLU A 359 -5.21 7.70 11.64
CA GLU A 359 -4.59 7.25 12.89
C GLU A 359 -4.65 5.72 13.07
N ALA A 360 -5.79 5.09 12.71
CA ALA A 360 -5.87 3.64 12.63
C ALA A 360 -4.87 3.08 11.61
N GLY A 361 -4.62 3.79 10.51
CA GLY A 361 -3.54 3.48 9.56
C GLY A 361 -2.17 3.41 10.24
N HIS A 362 -1.84 4.37 11.12
CA HIS A 362 -0.60 4.30 11.90
C HIS A 362 -0.53 3.07 12.80
N ALA A 363 -1.60 2.75 13.52
CA ALA A 363 -1.66 1.55 14.36
C ALA A 363 -1.41 0.26 13.55
N LEU A 364 -1.94 0.22 12.33
CA LEU A 364 -1.78 -0.88 11.37
C LEU A 364 -0.41 -0.94 10.70
N GLY A 365 0.50 -0.01 11.00
CA GLY A 365 1.82 0.05 10.40
C GLY A 365 1.85 0.66 9.00
N LEU A 366 0.79 1.37 8.56
CA LEU A 366 0.75 1.97 7.23
C LEU A 366 1.76 3.09 7.02
N VAL A 367 2.27 3.73 8.07
CA VAL A 367 3.49 4.52 7.99
C VAL A 367 4.15 4.60 9.39
N PRO A 368 5.17 3.78 9.69
CA PRO A 368 5.81 3.77 11.00
C PRO A 368 6.56 5.06 11.33
N PRO A 369 6.40 5.62 12.55
CA PRO A 369 7.28 6.65 13.06
C PRO A 369 8.66 6.05 13.33
N ALA A 370 9.67 6.62 12.67
CA ALA A 370 11.03 6.09 12.52
C ALA A 370 11.15 4.90 11.57
N ALA A 371 12.39 4.68 11.07
CA ALA A 371 12.72 3.57 10.18
C ALA A 371 12.14 2.27 10.75
N PRO A 372 11.16 1.65 10.09
CA PRO A 372 10.71 0.38 10.58
C PRO A 372 11.74 -0.68 10.24
N GLY A 373 11.90 -1.64 11.16
CA GLY A 373 12.48 -2.93 10.80
C GLY A 373 11.66 -3.70 9.75
N VAL A 374 10.37 -3.35 9.56
CA VAL A 374 9.39 -3.98 8.65
C VAL A 374 8.30 -2.97 8.21
N GLY A 375 8.04 -2.80 6.91
CA GLY A 375 7.07 -1.80 6.42
C GLY A 375 7.38 -1.27 5.00
N LEU A 376 6.37 -0.63 4.38
CA LEU A 376 6.29 -0.25 2.96
C LEU A 376 7.43 0.64 2.41
N HIS A 377 8.24 1.28 3.26
CA HIS A 377 9.24 2.30 2.87
C HIS A 377 10.62 2.18 3.54
N GLY A 378 11.09 0.96 3.79
CA GLY A 378 12.51 0.62 4.04
C GLY A 378 13.47 1.74 4.49
N GLY A 379 13.66 1.89 5.81
CA GLY A 379 15.00 2.18 6.35
C GLY A 379 15.56 3.61 6.38
N GLN A 380 14.75 4.68 6.39
CA GLN A 380 15.25 6.05 6.67
C GLN A 380 14.42 6.73 7.80
N ALA A 381 15.08 7.51 8.66
CA ALA A 381 14.45 8.17 9.82
C ALA A 381 14.03 9.62 9.53
N GLY A 382 12.85 10.05 10.03
CA GLY A 382 12.39 11.45 10.06
C GLY A 382 10.86 11.60 9.95
N ALA A 383 10.29 12.71 10.43
CA ALA A 383 8.84 12.99 10.39
C ALA A 383 8.24 13.03 8.97
N ALA A 384 9.08 13.24 7.95
CA ALA A 384 8.71 13.16 6.54
C ALA A 384 8.40 11.72 6.07
N PHE A 385 8.88 10.71 6.80
CA PHE A 385 8.67 9.28 6.49
C PHE A 385 7.55 8.65 7.32
N SER A 386 6.88 9.42 8.19
CA SER A 386 5.62 9.05 8.85
C SER A 386 4.41 9.31 7.96
N HIS A 387 4.59 9.76 6.71
CA HIS A 387 3.48 10.06 5.81
C HIS A 387 3.78 9.58 4.38
N ALA A 388 2.76 9.54 3.53
CA ALA A 388 2.91 9.19 2.13
C ALA A 388 3.88 10.16 1.45
N VAL A 389 4.95 9.61 0.89
CA VAL A 389 5.91 10.31 0.03
C VAL A 389 5.95 9.65 -1.34
N GLN A 390 6.22 10.45 -2.36
CA GLN A 390 6.53 9.99 -3.70
C GLN A 390 7.96 9.40 -3.73
N SER A 391 8.29 8.68 -4.80
CA SER A 391 9.61 8.06 -5.00
C SER A 391 10.79 9.05 -5.02
N ASN A 392 10.51 10.32 -5.31
CA ASN A 392 11.46 11.44 -5.27
C ASN A 392 11.53 12.14 -3.89
N GLY A 393 10.78 11.68 -2.89
CA GLY A 393 10.70 12.25 -1.55
C GLY A 393 9.74 13.44 -1.39
N SER A 394 8.99 13.84 -2.42
CA SER A 394 7.98 14.91 -2.29
C SER A 394 6.64 14.38 -1.77
N THR A 395 5.83 15.25 -1.17
CA THR A 395 4.45 14.95 -0.81
C THR A 395 3.61 14.69 -2.07
N PRO A 396 2.73 13.68 -2.09
CA PRO A 396 1.73 13.52 -3.14
C PRO A 396 0.87 14.78 -3.27
N ALA A 397 0.54 15.17 -4.51
CA ALA A 397 -0.38 16.26 -4.77
C ALA A 397 -1.85 15.85 -4.57
N ASP A 398 -2.14 14.55 -4.67
CA ASP A 398 -3.46 13.99 -4.46
C ASP A 398 -3.75 13.82 -2.96
N THR A 399 -5.01 13.99 -2.58
CA THR A 399 -5.53 13.85 -1.21
C THR A 399 -5.60 12.36 -0.80
N HIS A 400 -4.46 11.79 -0.40
CA HIS A 400 -4.37 10.41 0.08
C HIS A 400 -4.47 10.33 1.59
N MET A 401 -5.17 9.31 2.10
CA MET A 401 -5.42 9.11 3.53
C MET A 401 -4.17 9.23 4.40
N MET A 402 -3.03 8.68 3.98
CA MET A 402 -1.78 8.70 4.77
C MET A 402 -0.86 9.90 4.46
N ASN A 403 -1.32 10.95 3.78
CA ASN A 403 -0.56 12.20 3.64
C ASN A 403 -0.36 12.88 5.00
N ALA A 404 0.56 13.85 5.10
CA ALA A 404 0.81 14.57 6.34
C ALA A 404 -0.46 15.20 6.90
N GLY A 405 -0.80 14.97 8.18
CA GLY A 405 -2.03 15.49 8.79
C GLY A 405 -2.16 17.02 8.63
N ASN A 406 -1.05 17.75 8.72
CA ASN A 406 -1.03 19.21 8.52
C ASN A 406 -1.11 19.66 7.05
N SER A 407 -1.26 18.74 6.10
CA SER A 407 -1.40 19.06 4.66
C SER A 407 -2.85 19.08 4.19
N PHE A 408 -3.78 18.57 5.00
CA PHE A 408 -5.20 18.62 4.67
C PHE A 408 -5.84 19.93 5.13
N SER A 409 -6.61 20.54 4.23
CA SER A 409 -7.66 21.50 4.58
C SER A 409 -8.87 20.80 5.20
N PHE A 410 -9.74 21.59 5.86
CA PHE A 410 -11.01 21.07 6.36
C PHE A 410 -11.90 20.56 5.22
N ALA A 411 -11.91 21.26 4.08
CA ALA A 411 -12.69 20.87 2.91
C ALA A 411 -12.30 19.47 2.41
N GLU A 412 -11.00 19.17 2.36
CA GLU A 412 -10.51 17.84 1.99
C GLU A 412 -10.94 16.78 3.01
N LEU A 413 -10.74 17.02 4.31
CA LEU A 413 -11.11 16.05 5.36
C LEU A 413 -12.61 15.73 5.37
N ALA A 414 -13.44 16.75 5.11
CA ALA A 414 -14.90 16.68 5.13
C ALA A 414 -15.55 16.40 3.77
N GLY A 415 -14.79 16.29 2.68
CA GLY A 415 -15.33 16.03 1.34
C GLY A 415 -16.18 17.17 0.76
N LEU A 416 -15.82 18.42 1.05
CA LEU A 416 -16.57 19.62 0.68
C LEU A 416 -15.96 20.32 -0.54
N GLU A 417 -16.72 21.26 -1.13
CA GLU A 417 -16.23 22.16 -2.19
C GLU A 417 -15.72 21.46 -3.47
N GLY A 418 -16.12 20.20 -3.69
CA GLY A 418 -15.66 19.39 -4.81
C GLY A 418 -14.35 18.64 -4.54
N GLU A 419 -13.82 18.75 -3.32
CA GLU A 419 -12.70 17.94 -2.85
C GLU A 419 -13.22 16.53 -2.48
N PRO A 420 -12.66 15.46 -3.05
CA PRO A 420 -13.03 14.11 -2.66
C PRO A 420 -12.49 13.78 -1.28
N LEU A 421 -13.23 12.97 -0.52
CA LEU A 421 -12.77 12.43 0.76
C LEU A 421 -11.43 11.69 0.59
N PRO A 422 -10.50 11.78 1.55
CA PRO A 422 -9.20 11.13 1.44
C PRO A 422 -9.37 9.61 1.33
N ALA A 423 -8.63 8.98 0.42
CA ALA A 423 -8.66 7.52 0.27
C ALA A 423 -7.25 6.93 0.42
N PHE A 424 -7.16 5.68 0.88
CA PHE A 424 -5.89 4.98 0.83
C PHE A 424 -5.44 4.85 -0.62
N ARG A 425 -4.14 5.04 -0.86
CA ARG A 425 -3.57 4.80 -2.19
C ARG A 425 -3.50 3.29 -2.46
N PRO A 426 -3.42 2.85 -3.73
CA PRO A 426 -3.39 1.43 -4.08
C PRO A 426 -2.36 0.60 -3.30
N LEU A 427 -1.18 1.15 -3.05
CA LEU A 427 -0.13 0.47 -2.28
C LEU A 427 -0.50 0.24 -0.81
N SER A 428 -1.23 1.18 -0.19
CA SER A 428 -1.74 1.02 1.16
C SER A 428 -2.86 -0.03 1.21
N TYR A 429 -3.76 -0.06 0.22
CA TYR A 429 -4.75 -1.13 0.11
C TYR A 429 -4.09 -2.50 -0.12
N ALA A 430 -3.03 -2.58 -0.94
CA ALA A 430 -2.29 -3.80 -1.18
C ALA A 430 -1.67 -4.34 0.12
N TYR A 431 -1.09 -3.45 0.94
CA TYR A 431 -0.55 -3.79 2.25
C TYR A 431 -1.64 -4.27 3.21
N LEU A 432 -2.73 -3.51 3.35
CA LEU A 432 -3.84 -3.84 4.23
C LEU A 432 -4.58 -5.13 3.86
N ARG A 433 -4.36 -5.66 2.65
CA ARG A 433 -4.96 -6.91 2.13
C ARG A 433 -3.96 -8.06 2.05
N ASP A 434 -2.76 -7.91 2.62
CA ASP A 434 -1.67 -8.90 2.58
C ASP A 434 -1.24 -9.28 1.14
N ARG A 435 -1.36 -8.35 0.19
CA ARG A 435 -1.02 -8.57 -1.24
C ARG A 435 0.33 -8.01 -1.63
N THR A 436 1.03 -7.39 -0.70
CA THR A 436 2.40 -6.95 -0.87
C THR A 436 3.17 -7.25 0.40
N LEU A 437 4.42 -7.63 0.23
CA LEU A 437 5.32 -7.90 1.34
C LEU A 437 6.10 -6.66 1.73
N THR A 438 6.24 -6.46 3.04
CA THR A 438 6.99 -5.36 3.61
C THR A 438 8.08 -5.86 4.52
N ASP A 439 9.13 -6.44 3.94
CA ASP A 439 10.35 -6.74 4.67
C ASP A 439 11.46 -5.78 4.23
N SER A 440 12.08 -5.09 5.20
CA SER A 440 13.23 -4.21 4.97
C SER A 440 14.41 -4.93 4.33
N LYS A 441 14.51 -6.26 4.47
CA LYS A 441 15.52 -7.11 3.84
C LYS A 441 15.20 -7.48 2.39
N ILE A 442 13.95 -7.33 1.95
CA ILE A 442 13.44 -7.89 0.68
C ILE A 442 13.15 -6.78 -0.36
N THR A 443 13.38 -5.51 -0.03
CA THR A 443 13.01 -4.36 -0.88
C THR A 443 13.84 -4.15 -2.16
N GLN A 444 14.81 -5.00 -2.50
CA GLN A 444 15.52 -4.87 -3.77
C GLN A 444 15.15 -6.00 -4.72
N LEU A 445 14.63 -5.64 -5.89
CA LEU A 445 14.72 -6.48 -7.08
C LEU A 445 16.21 -6.75 -7.35
N LEU A 446 16.71 -7.89 -6.90
CA LEU A 446 18.05 -8.32 -7.21
C LEU A 446 18.05 -8.82 -8.66
N MET A 447 18.96 -8.30 -9.47
CA MET A 447 19.17 -8.81 -10.82
C MET A 447 19.68 -10.26 -10.73
N PRO A 448 19.42 -11.13 -11.73
CA PRO A 448 19.97 -12.46 -11.74
C PRO A 448 21.47 -12.33 -11.79
N PRO A 449 22.20 -13.06 -10.94
CA PRO A 449 23.63 -13.09 -11.02
C PRO A 449 24.03 -13.55 -12.43
N SER A 450 24.91 -12.82 -13.09
CA SER A 450 25.46 -13.28 -14.37
C SER A 450 26.84 -13.84 -14.14
N LEU A 451 27.07 -15.11 -14.50
CA LEU A 451 28.38 -15.74 -14.35
C LEU A 451 29.18 -15.53 -15.64
N THR A 452 30.41 -15.05 -15.51
CA THR A 452 31.26 -14.73 -16.68
C THR A 452 32.46 -15.67 -16.77
N SER A 453 33.14 -15.95 -15.66
CA SER A 453 34.34 -16.78 -15.66
C SER A 453 34.69 -17.29 -14.27
N VAL A 454 35.51 -18.35 -14.21
CA VAL A 454 36.13 -18.86 -12.97
C VAL A 454 37.65 -18.94 -13.13
N VAL A 455 38.40 -18.71 -12.05
CA VAL A 455 39.86 -18.82 -12.02
C VAL A 455 40.34 -19.40 -10.67
N PRO A 456 41.14 -20.49 -10.66
CA PRO A 456 41.48 -21.30 -11.81
C PRO A 456 40.27 -22.12 -12.30
N ASP A 457 40.22 -22.38 -13.60
CA ASP A 457 39.26 -23.24 -14.29
C ASP A 457 39.73 -24.71 -14.40
N VAL A 458 40.96 -24.99 -13.97
CA VAL A 458 41.53 -26.35 -13.84
C VAL A 458 41.97 -26.58 -12.39
N ILE A 459 41.53 -27.70 -11.81
CA ILE A 459 41.82 -28.09 -10.43
C ILE A 459 42.70 -29.35 -10.44
N ASP A 460 43.99 -29.16 -10.15
CA ASP A 460 45.02 -30.21 -10.13
C ASP A 460 45.67 -30.40 -8.74
N ALA A 461 45.20 -29.65 -7.74
CA ALA A 461 45.75 -29.63 -6.38
C ALA A 461 44.69 -29.99 -5.33
N SER A 462 45.15 -30.54 -4.20
CA SER A 462 44.29 -31.10 -3.15
C SER A 462 43.19 -30.16 -2.62
N THR A 463 43.50 -28.87 -2.52
CA THR A 463 42.57 -27.81 -2.11
C THR A 463 42.94 -26.51 -2.82
N VAL A 464 42.00 -25.91 -3.54
CA VAL A 464 42.22 -24.71 -4.37
C VAL A 464 41.15 -23.66 -4.04
N GLN A 465 41.55 -22.40 -3.89
CA GLN A 465 40.61 -21.29 -3.84
C GLN A 465 40.27 -20.88 -5.28
N VAL A 466 38.99 -20.87 -5.59
CA VAL A 466 38.47 -20.45 -6.90
C VAL A 466 37.83 -19.09 -6.76
N THR A 467 38.08 -18.23 -7.75
CA THR A 467 37.45 -16.91 -7.91
C THR A 467 36.44 -16.99 -9.04
N LEU A 468 35.17 -16.74 -8.73
CA LEU A 468 34.08 -16.58 -9.68
C LEU A 468 33.87 -15.09 -9.96
N THR A 469 33.91 -14.73 -11.24
CA THR A 469 33.63 -13.38 -11.72
C THR A 469 32.27 -13.33 -12.41
N GLY A 470 31.52 -12.28 -12.12
CA GLY A 470 30.19 -12.06 -12.66
C GLY A 470 29.69 -10.65 -12.42
N ALA A 471 28.38 -10.51 -12.34
CA ALA A 471 27.71 -9.27 -11.94
C ALA A 471 26.55 -9.60 -11.00
N ASP A 472 26.17 -8.61 -10.19
CA ASP A 472 24.99 -8.63 -9.33
C ASP A 472 25.03 -9.71 -8.23
N PHE A 473 26.22 -10.00 -7.68
CA PHE A 473 26.35 -10.88 -6.53
C PHE A 473 25.92 -10.18 -5.23
N VAL A 474 24.96 -10.77 -4.51
CA VAL A 474 24.41 -10.22 -3.27
C VAL A 474 24.21 -11.32 -2.23
N GLY A 475 24.65 -11.05 -0.99
CA GLY A 475 24.58 -12.00 0.13
C GLY A 475 25.56 -13.18 -0.02
N VAL A 476 25.74 -13.98 1.04
CA VAL A 476 26.62 -15.16 0.93
C VAL A 476 25.91 -16.22 0.05
N PRO A 477 26.49 -16.62 -1.09
CA PRO A 477 25.85 -17.58 -1.98
C PRO A 477 26.06 -19.02 -1.53
N ALA A 478 25.30 -19.95 -2.10
CA ALA A 478 25.64 -21.35 -2.17
C ALA A 478 26.19 -21.67 -3.56
N ILE A 479 27.39 -22.25 -3.64
CA ILE A 479 27.99 -22.65 -4.92
C ILE A 479 28.08 -24.18 -4.99
N GLN A 480 27.67 -24.74 -6.12
CA GLN A 480 27.75 -26.16 -6.40
C GLN A 480 28.50 -26.43 -7.71
N LEU A 481 29.26 -27.51 -7.74
CA LEU A 481 29.81 -28.08 -8.97
C LEU A 481 28.98 -29.29 -9.35
N VAL A 482 28.42 -29.29 -10.56
CA VAL A 482 27.48 -30.30 -11.04
C VAL A 482 28.04 -30.96 -12.29
N SER A 483 28.07 -32.29 -12.29
CA SER A 483 28.33 -33.11 -13.48
C SER A 483 27.15 -34.06 -13.70
N GLU A 484 27.19 -34.88 -14.76
CA GLU A 484 26.11 -35.83 -15.09
C GLU A 484 25.74 -36.79 -13.95
N SER A 485 26.66 -37.06 -13.02
CA SER A 485 26.47 -38.06 -11.96
C SER A 485 26.86 -37.59 -10.55
N TRP A 486 27.25 -36.32 -10.40
CA TRP A 486 27.79 -35.82 -9.13
C TRP A 486 27.39 -34.37 -8.87
N VAL A 487 27.05 -34.08 -7.61
CA VAL A 487 26.83 -32.71 -7.12
C VAL A 487 27.74 -32.51 -5.92
N TYR A 488 28.57 -31.47 -5.97
CA TYR A 488 29.50 -31.10 -4.91
C TYR A 488 29.20 -29.69 -4.42
N SER A 489 28.82 -29.55 -3.15
CA SER A 489 28.67 -28.24 -2.52
C SER A 489 30.02 -27.71 -2.06
N THR A 490 30.37 -26.49 -2.46
CA THR A 490 31.64 -25.89 -2.09
C THR A 490 31.64 -25.44 -0.63
N PRO A 491 32.79 -25.40 0.05
CA PRO A 491 32.91 -24.71 1.33
C PRO A 491 33.50 -23.30 1.18
N GLY A 492 33.16 -22.43 2.15
CA GLY A 492 33.88 -21.18 2.40
C GLY A 492 33.58 -20.09 1.37
N GLU A 493 32.34 -20.01 0.90
CA GLU A 493 31.86 -18.96 0.01
C GLU A 493 31.96 -17.58 0.68
N SER A 494 32.61 -16.65 -0.02
CA SER A 494 32.74 -15.27 0.42
C SER A 494 32.60 -14.33 -0.78
N ILE A 495 31.67 -13.39 -0.68
CA ILE A 495 31.64 -12.24 -1.59
C ILE A 495 32.83 -11.34 -1.27
N VAL A 496 33.64 -11.05 -2.30
CA VAL A 496 34.73 -10.07 -2.21
C VAL A 496 34.19 -8.68 -2.56
N ASP A 497 33.41 -8.62 -3.64
CA ASP A 497 32.71 -7.42 -4.13
C ASP A 497 31.51 -7.84 -5.00
N PRO A 498 30.63 -6.92 -5.43
CA PRO A 498 29.42 -7.25 -6.20
C PRO A 498 29.65 -8.01 -7.53
N ASN A 499 30.89 -8.14 -7.99
CA ASN A 499 31.27 -8.82 -9.22
C ASN A 499 32.19 -10.03 -8.98
N THR A 500 32.57 -10.30 -7.73
CA THR A 500 33.59 -11.30 -7.40
C THR A 500 33.22 -12.10 -6.15
N VAL A 501 33.14 -13.42 -6.30
CA VAL A 501 32.97 -14.39 -5.21
C VAL A 501 34.18 -15.31 -5.15
N THR A 502 34.60 -15.70 -3.96
CA THR A 502 35.61 -16.74 -3.76
C THR A 502 35.02 -17.92 -3.00
N PHE A 503 35.47 -19.12 -3.31
CA PHE A 503 35.08 -20.36 -2.63
C PHE A 503 36.22 -21.38 -2.72
N TRP A 504 36.14 -22.46 -1.96
CA TRP A 504 37.16 -23.51 -1.96
C TRP A 504 36.66 -24.77 -2.66
N VAL A 505 37.57 -25.42 -3.38
CA VAL A 505 37.36 -26.73 -4.01
C VAL A 505 38.35 -27.71 -3.40
N VAL A 506 37.85 -28.85 -2.91
CA VAL A 506 38.67 -29.93 -2.35
C VAL A 506 38.69 -31.08 -3.36
N GLN A 507 39.73 -31.17 -4.18
CA GLN A 507 39.83 -32.12 -5.31
C GLN A 507 39.54 -33.57 -4.89
N SER A 508 40.00 -33.99 -3.71
CA SER A 508 39.77 -35.36 -3.20
C SER A 508 38.30 -35.74 -2.98
N GLN A 509 37.37 -34.78 -3.05
CA GLN A 509 35.93 -34.98 -2.92
C GLN A 509 35.19 -34.95 -4.27
N LEU A 510 35.93 -34.80 -5.36
CA LEU A 510 35.43 -34.73 -6.74
C LEU A 510 35.98 -35.90 -7.56
N LEU A 511 35.20 -36.33 -8.54
CA LEU A 511 35.69 -37.24 -9.59
C LEU A 511 36.36 -36.41 -10.70
N PRO A 512 37.41 -36.92 -11.36
CA PRO A 512 37.96 -36.26 -12.54
C PRO A 512 36.90 -36.06 -13.62
N GLY A 513 36.85 -34.87 -14.23
CA GLY A 513 35.84 -34.53 -15.21
C GLY A 513 35.56 -33.04 -15.33
N LEU A 514 34.55 -32.73 -16.15
CA LEU A 514 34.07 -31.38 -16.41
C LEU A 514 32.81 -31.13 -15.57
N TYR A 515 32.74 -29.95 -14.95
CA TYR A 515 31.65 -29.57 -14.07
C TYR A 515 31.07 -28.22 -14.48
N ASP A 516 29.75 -28.15 -14.48
CA ASP A 516 29.01 -26.90 -14.47
C ASP A 516 29.12 -26.27 -13.08
N LEU A 517 29.28 -24.95 -13.03
CA LEU A 517 29.18 -24.21 -11.77
C LEU A 517 27.78 -23.64 -11.64
N VAL A 518 27.09 -24.03 -10.57
CA VAL A 518 25.78 -23.52 -10.20
C VAL A 518 25.95 -22.57 -9.02
N TYR A 519 25.65 -21.30 -9.25
CA TYR A 519 25.60 -20.25 -8.23
C TYR A 519 24.15 -20.07 -7.78
N THR A 520 23.89 -20.16 -6.49
CA THR A 520 22.60 -19.82 -5.88
C THR A 520 22.81 -18.62 -4.98
N ALA A 521 22.22 -17.48 -5.35
CA ALA A 521 22.23 -16.26 -4.56
C ALA A 521 21.50 -16.46 -3.22
N ALA A 522 21.73 -15.55 -2.27
CA ALA A 522 21.06 -15.60 -0.97
C ALA A 522 19.53 -15.46 -1.06
N ASP A 523 19.02 -14.89 -2.16
CA ASP A 523 17.58 -14.75 -2.46
C ASP A 523 17.03 -15.88 -3.35
N GLY A 524 17.80 -16.97 -3.53
CA GLY A 524 17.39 -18.15 -4.28
C GLY A 524 17.55 -18.05 -5.80
N GLN A 525 18.04 -16.92 -6.34
CA GLN A 525 18.29 -16.82 -7.78
C GLN A 525 19.46 -17.71 -8.20
N VAL A 526 19.26 -18.48 -9.27
CA VAL A 526 20.24 -19.45 -9.77
C VAL A 526 20.86 -18.97 -11.07
N ALA A 527 22.17 -19.09 -11.18
CA ALA A 527 22.89 -18.93 -12.43
C ALA A 527 23.88 -20.08 -12.63
N THR A 528 24.00 -20.52 -13.88
CA THR A 528 24.86 -21.63 -14.25
C THR A 528 25.91 -21.18 -15.25
N LEU A 529 27.18 -21.52 -14.97
CA LEU A 529 28.28 -21.42 -15.92
C LEU A 529 28.59 -22.84 -16.37
N VAL A 530 28.22 -23.13 -17.61
CA VAL A 530 28.38 -24.47 -18.21
C VAL A 530 29.85 -24.76 -18.46
N ASP A 531 30.28 -26.00 -18.21
CA ASP A 531 31.65 -26.47 -18.45
C ASP A 531 32.71 -25.58 -17.77
N ALA A 532 32.40 -25.06 -16.59
CA ALA A 532 33.18 -24.03 -15.92
C ALA A 532 34.51 -24.54 -15.36
N ILE A 533 34.53 -25.75 -14.80
CA ILE A 533 35.69 -26.28 -14.07
C ILE A 533 36.05 -27.67 -14.56
N THR A 534 37.33 -27.88 -14.89
CA THR A 534 37.94 -29.19 -15.14
C THR A 534 38.68 -29.67 -13.89
N VAL A 535 38.39 -30.88 -13.44
CA VAL A 535 39.10 -31.56 -12.35
C VAL A 535 39.97 -32.66 -12.95
N GLU A 536 41.28 -32.60 -12.73
CA GLU A 536 42.26 -33.59 -13.23
C GLU A 536 42.54 -34.73 -12.25
#